data_AF-A0A965QMQ5-F1
#
_entry.id   AF-A0A965QMQ5-F1
#
_cell.length_a   1.000
_cell.length_b   1.000
_cell.length_c   1.000
_cell.angle_alpha   90.00
_cell.angle_beta   90.00
_cell.angle_gamma   90.00
#
_symmetry.space_group_name_H-M   'P 1'
#
loop_
_entity.id
_entity.type
_entity.pdbx_description
1 polymer ?
#
loop_
_entity_poly.entity_id
_entity_poly.type
_entity_poly.pdbx_seq_one_letter_code
_entity_poly.pdbx_strand_id
1 'polypeptide(L)'
;MLTAGITFSGRGNIEASETDYKTSQPGVFAAGDARRGQSLVVWAIAEGRQAAAAIHRFLADHKPQDLRKNMHSERRTMPASID
;
A
#
# COMPACT_ATOMS: atom_id res chain seq x y z
N MET A 1 -15.92 1.13 8.95
CA MET A 1 -14.60 0.69 9.43
C MET A 1 -13.54 1.49 8.69
N LEU A 2 -12.94 2.48 9.36
CA LEU A 2 -11.83 3.27 8.83
C LEU A 2 -10.55 2.65 9.37
N THR A 3 -9.86 1.86 8.56
CA THR A 3 -8.59 1.24 8.97
C THR A 3 -7.51 1.69 7.99
N ALA A 4 -6.54 2.47 8.48
CA ALA A 4 -5.30 2.88 7.81
C ALA A 4 -5.36 3.72 6.51
N GLY A 5 -6.53 4.12 6.00
CA GLY A 5 -6.63 4.91 4.76
C GLY A 5 -6.35 4.08 3.49
N ILE A 6 -6.48 2.76 3.58
CA ILE A 6 -6.22 1.83 2.47
C ILE A 6 -7.52 1.09 2.13
N THR A 7 -7.83 0.96 0.85
CA THR A 7 -9.02 0.24 0.38
C THR A 7 -8.86 -1.28 0.56
N PHE A 8 -9.96 -1.93 0.92
CA PHE A 8 -10.07 -3.38 1.01
C PHE A 8 -11.08 -3.90 -0.01
N SER A 9 -10.77 -5.04 -0.62
CA SER A 9 -11.70 -5.77 -1.47
C SER A 9 -12.90 -6.31 -0.68
N GLY A 10 -13.95 -6.75 -1.38
CA GLY A 10 -15.12 -7.40 -0.76
C GLY A 10 -14.81 -8.70 0.02
N ARG A 11 -13.59 -9.25 -0.10
CA ARG A 11 -13.12 -10.41 0.67
C ARG A 11 -12.31 -10.03 1.92
N GLY A 12 -12.11 -8.74 2.18
CA GLY A 12 -11.31 -8.25 3.32
C GLY A 12 -9.80 -8.25 3.07
N ASN A 13 -9.34 -8.60 1.87
CA ASN A 13 -7.94 -8.45 1.47
C ASN A 13 -7.62 -7.00 1.10
N ILE A 14 -6.37 -6.58 1.29
CA ILE A 14 -5.90 -5.26 0.85
C ILE A 14 -6.03 -5.18 -0.67
N GLU A 15 -6.72 -4.16 -1.15
CA GLU A 15 -6.83 -3.93 -2.58
C GLU A 15 -5.52 -3.33 -3.11
N ALA A 16 -4.86 -4.09 -3.97
CA ALA A 16 -3.65 -3.65 -4.66
C ALA A 16 -3.56 -4.25 -6.05
N SER A 17 -3.00 -3.47 -6.97
CA SER A 17 -2.79 -3.83 -8.37
C SER A 17 -1.97 -5.12 -8.53
N GLU A 18 -2.33 -5.96 -9.50
CA GLU A 18 -1.63 -7.22 -9.78
C GLU A 18 -0.29 -7.02 -10.50
N THR A 19 -0.07 -5.85 -11.12
CA THR A 19 1.11 -5.58 -11.95
C THR A 19 2.18 -4.79 -11.22
N ASP A 20 1.78 -3.83 -10.38
CA ASP A 20 2.69 -2.94 -9.66
C ASP A 20 2.48 -2.92 -8.14
N TYR A 21 1.54 -3.73 -7.62
CA TYR A 21 1.36 -3.99 -6.19
C TYR A 21 1.02 -2.76 -5.35
N LYS A 22 0.66 -1.64 -6.00
CA LYS A 22 0.27 -0.40 -5.32
C LYS A 22 -1.12 -0.53 -4.73
N THR A 23 -1.26 0.01 -3.52
CA THR A 23 -2.56 0.18 -2.87
C THR A 23 -3.16 1.55 -3.22
N SER A 24 -4.33 1.87 -2.66
CA SER A 24 -4.93 3.20 -2.77
C SER A 24 -4.09 4.31 -2.13
N GLN A 25 -3.20 3.99 -1.18
CA GLN A 25 -2.34 4.95 -0.52
C GLN A 25 -0.98 5.04 -1.25
N PRO A 26 -0.58 6.23 -1.75
CA PRO A 26 0.71 6.39 -2.41
C PRO A 26 1.89 5.97 -1.54
N GLY A 27 2.80 5.18 -2.10
CA GLY A 27 3.97 4.66 -1.38
C GLY A 27 3.69 3.45 -0.49
N VAL A 28 2.44 2.95 -0.45
CA VAL A 28 2.07 1.73 0.26
C VAL A 28 1.73 0.63 -0.75
N PHE A 29 2.31 -0.55 -0.52
CA PHE A 29 2.22 -1.71 -1.40
C PHE A 29 1.77 -2.93 -0.61
N ALA A 30 1.10 -3.87 -1.27
CA ALA A 30 0.70 -5.15 -0.66
C ALA A 30 0.96 -6.30 -1.62
N ALA A 31 1.29 -7.48 -1.08
CA ALA A 31 1.62 -8.69 -1.85
C ALA A 31 1.34 -9.94 -1.00
N GLY A 32 1.30 -11.10 -1.64
CA GLY A 32 1.06 -12.38 -0.97
C GLY A 32 -0.34 -12.46 -0.37
N ASP A 33 -0.50 -13.23 0.69
CA ASP A 33 -1.82 -13.57 1.25
C ASP A 33 -2.63 -12.34 1.72
N ALA A 34 -1.95 -11.25 2.12
CA ALA A 34 -2.62 -10.01 2.50
C ALA A 34 -3.41 -9.37 1.33
N ARG A 35 -2.89 -9.50 0.10
CA ARG A 35 -3.49 -8.97 -1.14
C ARG A 35 -4.33 -10.00 -1.87
N ARG A 36 -3.77 -11.20 -2.06
CA ARG A 36 -4.38 -12.29 -2.85
C ARG A 36 -5.46 -13.04 -2.07
N GLY A 37 -5.30 -13.18 -0.76
CA GLY A 37 -5.99 -14.17 0.06
C GLY A 37 -5.19 -15.45 0.20
N GLN A 38 -5.71 -16.40 0.98
CA GLN A 38 -5.05 -17.67 1.28
C GLN A 38 -4.46 -18.33 0.01
N SER A 39 -3.14 -18.55 0.01
CA SER A 39 -2.44 -19.09 -1.16
C SER A 39 -1.26 -19.97 -0.78
N LEU A 40 -0.47 -20.35 -1.80
CA LEU A 40 0.76 -21.12 -1.61
C LEU A 40 1.92 -20.18 -1.26
N VAL A 41 2.85 -20.63 -0.42
CA VAL A 41 4.08 -19.91 -0.08
C VAL A 41 4.86 -19.47 -1.33
N VAL A 42 4.90 -20.30 -2.38
CA VAL A 42 5.57 -19.95 -3.63
C VAL A 42 4.97 -18.72 -4.31
N TRP A 43 3.66 -18.49 -4.19
CA TRP A 43 3.01 -17.30 -4.71
C TRP A 43 3.38 -16.07 -3.88
N ALA A 44 3.40 -16.19 -2.55
CA ALA A 44 3.86 -15.09 -1.69
C ALA A 44 5.31 -14.68 -2.01
N ILE A 45 6.20 -15.65 -2.27
CA ILE A 45 7.59 -15.38 -2.68
C ILE A 45 7.64 -14.68 -4.05
N ALA A 46 6.88 -15.20 -5.03
CA ALA A 46 6.85 -14.62 -6.37
C ALA A 46 6.33 -13.17 -6.35
N GLU A 47 5.21 -12.92 -5.68
CA GLU A 47 4.62 -11.58 -5.55
C GLU A 47 5.53 -10.65 -4.74
N GLY A 48 6.17 -11.14 -3.67
CA GLY A 48 7.12 -10.36 -2.88
C GLY A 48 8.28 -9.82 -3.73
N ARG A 49 8.80 -10.63 -4.65
CA ARG A 49 9.86 -10.19 -5.58
C ARG A 49 9.37 -9.14 -6.57
N GLN A 50 8.14 -9.29 -7.08
CA GLN A 50 7.58 -8.33 -8.02
C GLN A 50 7.23 -7.01 -7.34
N ALA A 51 6.68 -7.06 -6.12
CA ALA A 51 6.42 -5.89 -5.29
C ALA A 51 7.72 -5.15 -4.94
N ALA A 52 8.80 -5.87 -4.59
CA ALA A 52 10.11 -5.26 -4.35
C ALA A 52 10.63 -4.52 -5.59
N ALA A 53 10.47 -5.08 -6.79
CA ALA A 53 10.83 -4.41 -8.03
C ALA A 53 9.98 -3.16 -8.30
N ALA A 54 8.68 -3.20 -7.97
CA ALA A 54 7.78 -2.05 -8.09
C ALA A 54 8.14 -0.93 -7.09
N ILE A 55 8.44 -1.29 -5.84
CA ILE A 55 8.92 -0.37 -4.80
C ILE A 55 10.23 0.27 -5.24
N HIS A 56 11.16 -0.52 -5.79
CA HIS A 56 12.43 0.01 -6.29
C HIS A 56 12.22 1.07 -7.39
N ARG A 57 11.38 0.77 -8.39
CA ARG A 57 11.03 1.75 -9.44
C ARG A 57 10.40 3.00 -8.85
N PHE A 58 9.43 2.84 -7.94
CA PHE A 58 8.79 3.96 -7.26
C PHE A 58 9.81 4.85 -6.54
N LEU A 59 10.76 4.27 -5.80
CA LEU A 59 11.79 5.03 -5.09
C LEU A 59 12.85 5.64 -6.00
N ALA A 60 13.12 5.04 -7.16
CA ALA A 60 14.02 5.63 -8.16
C ALA A 60 13.44 6.94 -8.74
N ASP A 61 12.11 7.00 -8.90
CA ASP A 61 11.42 8.16 -9.45
C ASP A 61 11.10 9.24 -8.41
N HIS A 62 11.15 8.92 -7.11
CA HIS A 62 10.78 9.85 -6.02
C HIS A 62 11.98 10.20 -5.14
N LYS A 63 12.25 11.50 -4.94
CA LYS A 63 13.31 11.89 -4.00
C LYS A 63 12.83 11.67 -2.56
N PRO A 64 13.73 11.34 -1.62
CA PRO A 64 13.36 11.15 -0.21
C PRO A 64 12.62 12.34 0.42
N GLN A 65 12.89 13.57 -0.03
CA GLN A 65 12.17 14.76 0.40
C GLN A 65 10.71 14.83 -0.06
N ASP A 66 10.35 14.15 -1.15
CA ASP A 66 8.99 14.19 -1.71
C ASP A 66 8.05 13.28 -0.91
N LEU A 67 8.58 12.19 -0.34
CA LEU A 67 7.83 11.27 0.53
C LEU A 67 7.43 11.91 1.87
N ARG A 68 8.23 12.86 2.38
CA ARG A 68 7.98 13.53 3.67
C ARG A 68 6.88 14.59 3.61
N LYS A 69 6.66 15.20 2.45
CA LYS A 69 5.67 16.29 2.29
C LYS A 69 4.24 15.75 2.38
N ASN A 70 4.00 14.54 1.87
CA ASN A 70 2.68 13.92 1.86
C ASN A 70 2.20 13.53 3.28
N MET A 71 3.13 13.18 4.18
CA MET A 71 2.80 12.84 5.57
C MET A 71 2.40 14.07 6.43
N HIS A 72 2.84 15.28 6.06
CA HIS A 72 2.49 16.52 6.78
C HIS A 72 1.22 17.21 6.27
N SER A 73 0.74 16.88 5.06
CA SER A 73 -0.56 17.34 4.58
C SER A 73 -1.71 16.55 5.20
N GLU A 74 -1.56 15.23 5.36
CA GLU A 74 -2.63 14.34 5.85
C GLU A 74 -2.87 14.44 7.37
N ARG A 75 -1.87 14.83 8.16
CA ARG A 75 -2.05 15.08 9.62
C ARG A 75 -2.82 16.37 9.92
N ARG A 76 -2.99 17.27 8.95
CA ARG A 76 -3.68 18.56 9.13
C ARG A 76 -5.19 18.51 8.89
N THR A 77 -5.71 17.39 8.38
CA THR A 77 -7.14 17.24 8.03
C THR A 77 -7.93 16.40 9.02
N MET A 78 -7.38 16.02 10.17
CA MET A 78 -8.21 15.42 11.23
C MET A 78 -9.03 16.53 11.91
N PRO A 79 -10.38 16.50 11.83
CA PRO A 79 -11.19 17.48 12.54
C PRO A 79 -10.95 17.31 14.04
N ALA A 80 -10.53 18.39 14.68
CA ALA A 80 -10.39 18.47 16.13
C ALA A 80 -11.77 18.55 16.78
N SER A 81 -12.46 17.41 16.94
CA SER A 81 -13.54 17.16 17.91
C SER A 81 -14.43 16.02 17.43
N ILE A 82 -14.55 14.95 18.23
CA ILE A 82 -15.80 14.19 18.39
C ILE A 82 -15.84 13.76 19.86
N ASP A 83 -16.87 14.22 20.58
CA ASP A 83 -17.26 13.76 21.91
C ASP A 83 -17.69 12.27 21.91
#